data_AF-A0A4R6QHI4-F1
#
_entry.id   AF-A0A4R6QHI4-F1
#
_cell.length_a   1.000
_cell.length_b   1.000
_cell.length_c   1.000
_cell.angle_alpha   90.00
_cell.angle_beta   90.00
_cell.angle_gamma   90.00
#
_symmetry.space_group_name_H-M   'P 1'
#
loop_
_entity.id
_entity.type
_entity.pdbx_description
1 polymer ?
#
loop_
_entity_poly.entity_id
_entity_poly.type
_entity_poly.pdbx_seq_one_letter_code
_entity_poly.pdbx_strand_id
1 'polypeptide(L)'
;MSTSGFVSPHEIRTRFSAAMSEMYRQEVPQYGTLVDLVADMNARTLGCDGLRPQEARPASERRIDLERHGAIRLGTAAELAVVRRIFAVMGMLPVGYYDLSVAGVPVHATAFRPVGEEALEKSPFRVFTSLLRLELIEDEQLPERAAVTET
;
A
#
# COMPACT_ATOMS: atom_id res chain seq x y z
N MET A 1 29.73 -11.88 -16.46
CA MET A 1 29.12 -11.76 -15.11
C MET A 1 27.67 -12.15 -15.24
N SER A 2 27.29 -13.33 -14.77
CA SER A 2 25.91 -13.81 -14.85
C SER A 2 25.00 -12.87 -14.06
N THR A 3 24.14 -12.14 -14.78
CA THR A 3 23.03 -11.41 -14.18
C THR A 3 22.15 -12.45 -13.49
N SER A 4 22.14 -12.43 -12.16
CA SER A 4 21.28 -13.25 -11.33
C SER A 4 19.85 -13.21 -11.87
N GLY A 5 19.15 -14.34 -11.92
CA GLY A 5 17.75 -14.47 -12.37
C GLY A 5 16.73 -13.79 -11.45
N PHE A 6 17.11 -12.76 -10.71
CA PHE A 6 16.22 -11.98 -9.86
C PHE A 6 15.48 -10.93 -10.68
N VAL A 7 14.17 -10.83 -10.47
CA VAL A 7 13.34 -9.77 -11.02
C VAL A 7 13.56 -8.45 -10.29
N SER A 8 13.19 -7.33 -10.92
CA SER A 8 13.31 -6.02 -10.28
C SER A 8 12.34 -5.88 -9.09
N PRO A 9 12.70 -5.11 -8.04
CA PRO A 9 11.77 -4.82 -6.94
C PRO A 9 10.47 -4.15 -7.40
N HIS A 10 10.53 -3.38 -8.50
CA HIS A 10 9.35 -2.76 -9.12
C HIS A 10 8.37 -3.80 -9.64
N GLU A 11 8.88 -4.86 -10.27
CA GLU A 11 8.04 -5.94 -10.77
C GLU A 11 7.38 -6.72 -9.64
N ILE A 12 8.12 -7.01 -8.57
CA ILE A 12 7.57 -7.64 -7.35
C ILE A 12 6.45 -6.75 -6.79
N ARG A 13 6.69 -5.45 -6.67
CA ARG A 13 5.72 -4.48 -6.14
C ARG A 13 4.46 -4.35 -7.01
N THR A 14 4.61 -4.35 -8.34
CA THR A 14 3.47 -4.32 -9.27
C THR A 14 2.62 -5.58 -9.14
N ARG A 15 3.26 -6.76 -9.12
CA ARG A 15 2.56 -8.04 -8.92
C ARG A 15 1.86 -8.09 -7.56
N PHE A 16 2.52 -7.62 -6.51
CA PHE A 16 1.96 -7.54 -5.16
C PHE A 16 0.73 -6.62 -5.11
N SER A 17 0.82 -5.41 -5.66
CA SER A 17 -0.31 -4.46 -5.74
C SER A 17 -1.50 -5.02 -6.50
N ALA A 18 -1.25 -5.72 -7.62
CA ALA A 18 -2.30 -6.38 -8.40
C ALA A 18 -2.96 -7.51 -7.62
N ALA A 19 -2.18 -8.40 -6.99
CA ALA A 19 -2.68 -9.50 -6.19
C ALA A 19 -3.50 -9.00 -4.99
N MET A 20 -3.03 -7.97 -4.29
CA MET A 20 -3.77 -7.34 -3.19
C MET A 20 -5.09 -6.74 -3.66
N SER A 21 -5.09 -6.07 -4.81
CA SER A 21 -6.32 -5.50 -5.38
C SER A 21 -7.33 -6.57 -5.77
N GLU A 22 -6.88 -7.69 -6.33
CA GLU A 22 -7.76 -8.79 -6.70
C GLU A 22 -8.33 -9.47 -5.45
N MET A 23 -7.48 -9.78 -4.47
CA MET A 23 -7.91 -10.31 -3.18
C MET A 23 -8.96 -9.40 -2.53
N TYR A 24 -8.68 -8.09 -2.45
CA TYR A 24 -9.58 -7.13 -1.82
C TYR A 24 -10.89 -6.94 -2.59
N ARG A 25 -10.86 -7.05 -3.93
CA ARG A 25 -12.07 -7.06 -4.77
C ARG A 25 -12.96 -8.27 -4.46
N GLN A 26 -12.37 -9.44 -4.23
CA GLN A 26 -13.11 -10.65 -3.88
C GLN A 26 -13.70 -10.57 -2.46
N GLU A 27 -12.94 -10.03 -1.51
CA GLU A 27 -13.38 -9.86 -0.12
C GLU A 27 -14.43 -8.75 0.04
N VAL A 28 -14.32 -7.67 -0.74
CA VAL A 28 -15.17 -6.49 -0.67
C VAL A 28 -15.67 -6.12 -2.07
N PRO A 29 -16.79 -6.70 -2.55
CA PRO A 29 -17.27 -6.50 -3.93
C PRO A 29 -17.50 -5.04 -4.33
N GLN A 30 -17.87 -4.16 -3.38
CA GLN A 30 -18.03 -2.73 -3.63
C GLN A 30 -16.72 -2.05 -4.06
N TYR A 31 -15.56 -2.56 -3.65
CA TYR A 31 -14.28 -2.09 -4.17
C TYR A 31 -14.15 -2.37 -5.67
N GLY A 32 -14.64 -3.51 -6.15
CA GLY A 32 -14.72 -3.81 -7.58
C GLY A 32 -15.52 -2.76 -8.35
N THR A 33 -16.73 -2.48 -7.89
CA THR A 33 -17.61 -1.44 -8.46
C THR A 33 -16.94 -0.06 -8.46
N LEU A 34 -16.25 0.30 -7.38
CA LEU A 34 -15.52 1.56 -7.28
C LEU A 34 -14.41 1.65 -8.33
N VAL A 35 -13.61 0.60 -8.49
CA VAL A 35 -12.51 0.56 -9.47
C VAL A 35 -13.04 0.73 -10.89
N ASP A 36 -14.15 0.07 -11.23
CA ASP A 36 -14.76 0.17 -12.55
C ASP A 36 -15.29 1.60 -12.81
N LEU A 37 -15.95 2.22 -11.81
CA LEU A 37 -16.40 3.61 -11.91
C LEU A 37 -15.23 4.59 -12.08
N VAL A 38 -14.12 4.39 -11.36
CA VAL A 38 -12.92 5.22 -11.49
C VAL A 38 -12.34 5.10 -12.90
N ALA A 39 -12.28 3.88 -13.46
CA ALA A 39 -11.80 3.68 -14.83
C ALA A 39 -12.67 4.43 -15.85
N ASP A 40 -14.00 4.36 -15.73
CA ASP A 40 -14.94 5.08 -16.59
C ASP A 40 -14.81 6.60 -16.48
N MET A 41 -14.59 7.11 -15.27
CA MET A 41 -14.38 8.55 -15.03
C MET A 41 -13.04 9.03 -15.59
N ASN A 42 -11.98 8.25 -15.44
CA ASN A 42 -10.67 8.55 -16.00
C ASN A 42 -10.73 8.59 -17.53
N ALA A 43 -11.39 7.62 -18.17
CA ALA A 43 -11.54 7.58 -19.62
C ALA A 43 -12.28 8.82 -20.16
N ARG A 44 -13.38 9.21 -19.51
CA ARG A 44 -14.14 10.43 -19.84
C ARG A 44 -13.31 11.70 -19.68
N THR A 45 -12.57 11.80 -18.58
CA THR A 45 -11.76 13.00 -18.27
C THR A 45 -10.60 13.17 -19.25
N LEU A 46 -10.00 12.08 -19.70
CA LEU A 46 -8.87 12.09 -20.65
C LEU A 46 -9.31 12.21 -22.12
N GLY A 47 -10.61 12.36 -22.40
CA GLY A 47 -11.15 12.38 -23.76
C GLY A 47 -10.85 11.09 -24.54
N CYS A 48 -10.68 9.97 -23.83
CA CYS A 48 -10.55 8.66 -24.45
C CYS A 48 -11.97 8.17 -24.79
N ASP A 49 -12.34 8.15 -26.08
CA ASP A 49 -13.61 7.54 -26.53
C ASP A 49 -13.62 6.00 -26.44
N GLY A 50 -12.92 5.40 -25.47
CA GLY A 50 -12.79 3.95 -25.30
C GLY A 50 -11.99 3.21 -26.39
N LEU A 51 -11.69 3.88 -27.52
CA LEU A 51 -11.08 3.28 -28.71
C LEU A 51 -9.54 3.29 -28.73
N ARG A 52 -8.88 4.00 -27.79
CA ARG A 52 -7.40 4.08 -27.75
C ARG A 52 -6.82 2.87 -26.99
N PRO A 53 -6.00 2.01 -27.63
CA PRO A 53 -5.32 0.91 -26.96
C PRO A 53 -4.47 1.41 -25.79
N GLN A 54 -4.37 0.63 -24.71
CA GLN A 54 -3.64 1.03 -23.50
C GLN A 54 -2.15 1.32 -23.78
N GLU A 55 -1.56 0.65 -24.76
CA GLU A 55 -0.19 0.84 -25.24
C GLU A 55 0.03 2.19 -25.97
N ALA A 56 -1.03 2.79 -26.52
CA ALA A 56 -0.98 4.09 -27.19
C ALA A 56 -1.16 5.27 -26.22
N ARG A 57 -1.52 5.02 -24.95
CA ARG A 57 -1.68 6.07 -23.93
C ARG A 57 -0.31 6.57 -23.42
N PRO A 58 -0.18 7.85 -23.05
CA PRO A 58 0.97 8.35 -22.29
C PRO A 58 1.28 7.48 -21.07
N ALA A 59 2.56 7.37 -20.70
CA ALA A 59 2.98 6.61 -19.52
C ALA A 59 2.32 7.11 -18.22
N SER A 60 2.08 8.42 -18.13
CA SER A 60 1.34 9.05 -17.03
C SER A 60 -0.11 8.56 -16.91
N GLU A 61 -0.81 8.36 -18.03
CA GLU A 61 -2.20 7.86 -18.03
C GLU A 61 -2.26 6.39 -17.63
N ARG A 62 -1.35 5.55 -18.14
CA ARG A 62 -1.23 4.15 -17.72
C ARG A 62 -0.90 4.01 -16.23
N ARG A 63 -0.14 4.96 -15.68
CA ARG A 63 0.22 4.98 -14.25
C ARG A 63 -1.01 5.18 -13.36
N ILE A 64 -1.93 6.06 -13.76
CA ILE A 64 -3.14 6.37 -12.98
C ILE A 64 -3.99 5.10 -12.75
N ASP A 65 -4.10 4.23 -13.75
CA ASP A 65 -4.86 2.98 -13.64
C ASP A 65 -4.25 2.00 -12.60
N LEU A 66 -2.96 2.15 -12.28
CA LEU A 66 -2.20 1.32 -11.35
C LEU A 66 -2.03 1.97 -9.96
N GLU A 67 -2.33 3.26 -9.83
CA GLU A 67 -2.12 4.03 -8.59
C GLU A 67 -3.08 3.58 -7.50
N ARG A 68 -2.52 2.94 -6.46
CA ARG A 68 -3.26 2.48 -5.27
C ARG A 68 -2.46 2.73 -4.00
N HIS A 69 -3.17 2.83 -2.88
CA HIS A 69 -2.56 2.75 -1.56
C HIS A 69 -3.35 1.81 -0.66
N GLY A 70 -2.65 1.00 0.12
CA GLY A 70 -3.22 0.20 1.20
C GLY A 70 -3.05 0.88 2.55
N ALA A 71 -3.79 0.42 3.54
CA ALA A 71 -3.60 0.81 4.94
C ALA A 71 -3.69 -0.43 5.84
N ILE A 72 -2.70 -0.62 6.71
CA ILE A 72 -2.65 -1.73 7.68
C ILE A 72 -2.29 -1.21 9.07
N ARG A 73 -2.64 -1.98 10.09
CA ARG A 73 -2.38 -1.67 11.50
C ARG A 73 -1.67 -2.87 12.13
N LEU A 74 -0.61 -2.60 12.87
CA LEU A 74 0.21 -3.59 13.55
C LEU A 74 0.10 -3.35 15.06
N GLY A 75 0.18 -4.42 15.84
CA GLY A 75 0.12 -4.40 17.29
C GLY A 75 1.48 -4.19 17.94
N THR A 76 2.57 -4.65 17.30
CA THR A 76 3.90 -4.66 17.94
C THR A 76 5.02 -4.06 17.10
N ALA A 77 6.07 -3.61 17.78
CA ALA A 77 7.30 -3.15 17.13
C ALA A 77 7.99 -4.28 16.35
N ALA A 78 7.86 -5.54 16.80
CA ALA A 78 8.42 -6.70 16.12
C ALA A 78 7.71 -6.96 14.77
N GLU A 79 6.38 -6.88 14.74
CA GLU A 79 5.60 -6.96 13.50
C GLU A 79 6.01 -5.85 12.53
N LEU A 80 6.15 -4.61 13.01
CA LEU A 80 6.60 -3.49 12.18
C LEU A 80 8.00 -3.74 11.61
N ALA A 81 8.93 -4.30 12.40
CA ALA A 81 10.26 -4.65 11.94
C ALA A 81 10.25 -5.73 10.85
N VAL A 82 9.35 -6.72 10.95
CA VAL A 82 9.14 -7.76 9.92
C VAL A 82 8.53 -7.16 8.66
N VAL A 83 7.45 -6.39 8.80
CA VAL A 83 6.75 -5.72 7.69
C VAL A 83 7.69 -4.79 6.93
N ARG A 84 8.56 -4.05 7.64
CA ARG A 84 9.63 -3.24 7.02
C ARG A 84 10.53 -4.07 6.10
N ARG A 85 10.91 -5.29 6.52
CA ARG A 85 11.77 -6.18 5.71
C ARG A 85 11.03 -6.73 4.50
N ILE A 86 9.75 -7.07 4.65
CA ILE A 86 8.89 -7.52 3.54
C ILE A 86 8.78 -6.40 2.49
N PHE A 87 8.48 -5.17 2.91
CA PHE A 87 8.40 -4.02 2.02
C PHE A 87 9.74 -3.65 1.38
N ALA A 88 10.87 -3.88 2.05
CA ALA A 88 12.20 -3.67 1.48
C ALA A 88 12.47 -4.56 0.25
N VAL A 89 11.95 -5.80 0.21
CA VAL A 89 12.06 -6.68 -0.97
C VAL A 89 11.38 -6.06 -2.20
N MET A 90 10.31 -5.30 -1.98
CA MET A 90 9.57 -4.56 -3.00
C MET A 90 10.15 -3.17 -3.28
N GLY A 91 11.32 -2.82 -2.71
CA GLY A 91 11.93 -1.50 -2.87
C GLY A 91 11.10 -0.38 -2.25
N MET A 92 10.35 -0.68 -1.18
CA MET A 92 9.53 0.29 -0.45
C MET A 92 10.21 0.68 0.87
N LEU A 93 10.42 1.98 1.06
CA LEU A 93 11.07 2.56 2.24
C LEU A 93 10.02 3.26 3.12
N PRO A 94 10.24 3.34 4.44
CA PRO A 94 9.41 4.15 5.32
C PRO A 94 9.64 5.64 5.03
N VAL A 95 8.59 6.35 4.65
CA VAL A 95 8.61 7.77 4.35
C VAL A 95 7.57 8.50 5.18
N GLY A 96 8.03 9.54 5.89
CA GLY A 96 7.20 10.37 6.76
C GLY A 96 6.97 9.76 8.14
N TYR A 97 6.59 10.61 9.07
CA TYR A 97 6.15 10.22 10.41
C TYR A 97 4.83 10.92 10.70
N TYR A 98 3.84 10.15 11.13
CA TYR A 98 2.50 10.62 11.40
C TYR A 98 2.12 10.22 12.82
N ASP A 99 1.94 11.21 13.70
CA ASP A 99 1.39 10.98 15.03
C ASP A 99 -0.11 11.25 14.98
N LEU A 100 -0.94 10.22 15.17
CA LEU A 100 -2.39 10.37 15.18
C LEU A 100 -2.96 10.50 16.60
N SER A 101 -2.10 10.44 17.63
CA SER A 101 -2.53 10.66 19.02
C SER A 101 -3.08 12.08 19.23
N VAL A 102 -2.59 13.05 18.45
CA VAL A 102 -3.12 14.43 18.42
C VAL A 102 -4.59 14.50 17.98
N ALA A 103 -5.08 13.46 17.28
CA ALA A 103 -6.47 13.31 16.85
C ALA A 103 -7.26 12.31 17.71
N GLY A 104 -6.70 11.88 18.86
CA GLY A 104 -7.34 10.93 19.78
C GLY A 104 -7.28 9.47 19.32
N VAL A 105 -6.42 9.13 18.34
CA VAL A 105 -6.24 7.75 17.89
C VAL A 105 -4.92 7.20 18.44
N PRO A 106 -4.90 6.06 19.16
CA PRO A 106 -3.71 5.57 19.87
C PRO A 106 -2.70 4.88 18.93
N VAL A 107 -2.30 5.56 17.85
CA VAL A 107 -1.34 5.04 16.87
C VAL A 107 -0.40 6.14 16.39
N HIS A 108 0.78 5.72 15.97
CA HIS A 108 1.63 6.50 15.07
C HIS A 108 1.92 5.68 13.81
N ALA A 109 2.37 6.32 12.72
CA ALA A 109 2.44 5.66 11.42
C ALA A 109 3.55 6.21 10.51
N THR A 110 3.83 5.45 9.46
CA THR A 110 4.68 5.81 8.32
C THR A 110 4.04 5.29 7.02
N ALA A 111 4.43 5.84 5.87
CA ALA A 111 4.05 5.28 4.57
C ALA A 111 5.23 4.49 3.96
N PHE A 112 5.06 3.20 3.72
CA PHE A 112 6.02 2.41 2.94
C PHE A 112 5.79 2.64 1.45
N ARG A 113 6.81 3.11 0.73
CA ARG A 113 6.70 3.45 -0.69
C ARG A 113 8.04 3.44 -1.43
N PRO A 114 8.07 3.30 -2.76
CA PRO A 114 9.26 3.61 -3.52
C PRO A 114 9.63 5.09 -3.42
N VAL A 115 10.93 5.36 -3.55
CA VAL A 115 11.50 6.72 -3.63
C VAL A 115 12.20 6.90 -4.97
N GLY A 116 12.24 8.14 -5.48
CA GLY A 116 12.73 8.44 -6.81
C GLY A 116 11.64 8.38 -7.89
N GLU A 117 11.75 9.26 -8.87
CA GLU A 117 10.76 9.45 -9.94
C GLU A 117 10.57 8.19 -10.78
N GLU A 118 11.66 7.58 -11.26
CA GLU A 118 11.62 6.35 -12.06
C GLU A 118 10.89 5.20 -11.35
N ALA A 119 11.13 5.03 -10.05
CA ALA A 119 10.51 3.96 -9.27
C ALA A 119 9.00 4.22 -9.06
N LEU A 120 8.61 5.49 -8.91
CA LEU A 120 7.21 5.91 -8.80
C LEU A 120 6.48 5.76 -10.13
N GLU A 121 7.11 6.09 -11.24
CA GLU A 121 6.54 5.92 -12.57
C GLU A 121 6.21 4.46 -12.89
N LYS A 122 7.10 3.54 -12.52
CA LYS A 122 6.91 2.10 -12.77
C LYS A 122 5.84 1.48 -11.88
N SER A 123 5.79 1.87 -10.60
CA SER A 123 4.84 1.31 -9.63
C SER A 123 4.74 2.20 -8.41
N PRO A 124 3.74 3.11 -8.34
CA PRO A 124 3.57 4.09 -7.25
C PRO A 124 2.80 3.54 -6.04
N PHE A 125 2.77 2.20 -5.88
CA PHE A 125 2.05 1.56 -4.78
C PHE A 125 2.65 1.94 -3.41
N ARG A 126 1.76 2.21 -2.46
CA ARG A 126 2.07 2.71 -1.11
C ARG A 126 1.28 1.93 -0.08
N VAL A 127 1.84 1.73 1.11
CA VAL A 127 1.08 1.20 2.24
C VAL A 127 1.28 2.11 3.45
N PHE A 128 0.19 2.68 3.95
CA PHE A 128 0.17 3.38 5.21
C PHE A 128 0.15 2.35 6.34
N THR A 129 1.17 2.35 7.18
CA THR A 129 1.34 1.35 8.24
C THR A 129 1.35 2.05 9.58
N SER A 130 0.31 1.79 10.37
CA SER A 130 0.18 2.28 11.74
C SER A 130 0.67 1.24 12.74
N LEU A 131 1.34 1.68 13.80
CA LEU A 131 1.68 0.90 14.97
C LEU A 131 0.85 1.37 16.16
N LEU A 132 0.19 0.41 16.83
CA LEU A 132 -0.59 0.63 18.05
C LEU A 132 0.32 1.09 19.19
N ARG A 133 -0.17 2.06 19.96
CA ARG A 133 0.46 2.57 21.19
C ARG A 133 -0.39 2.17 22.38
N LEU A 134 -0.11 1.00 22.96
CA LEU A 134 -0.86 0.45 24.10
C LEU A 134 -0.81 1.38 25.32
N GLU A 135 0.28 2.14 25.48
CA GLU A 135 0.44 3.11 26.57
C GLU A 135 -0.51 4.30 26.51
N LEU A 136 -1.24 4.48 25.40
CA LEU A 136 -2.27 5.51 25.25
C LEU A 136 -3.69 5.00 25.52
N ILE A 137 -3.85 3.71 25.87
CA ILE A 137 -5.15 3.11 26.11
C ILE A 137 -5.38 2.98 27.62
N GLU A 138 -6.46 3.60 28.10
CA GLU A 138 -6.86 3.59 29.51
C GLU A 138 -7.57 2.27 29.86
N ASP A 139 -6.79 1.21 30.04
CA ASP A 139 -7.26 -0.08 30.59
C ASP A 139 -6.09 -0.77 31.30
N GLU A 140 -6.16 -0.87 32.63
CA GLU A 140 -5.11 -1.45 33.49
C GLU A 140 -4.87 -2.94 33.21
N GLN A 141 -5.86 -3.67 32.69
CA GLN A 141 -5.75 -5.09 32.35
C GLN A 141 -5.34 -5.32 30.89
N LEU A 142 -5.26 -4.26 30.08
CA LEU A 142 -4.92 -4.35 28.67
C LEU A 142 -3.54 -4.96 28.39
N PRO A 143 -2.47 -4.66 29.14
CA PRO A 143 -1.17 -5.25 28.88
C PRO A 143 -1.18 -6.78 28.98
N GLU A 144 -1.88 -7.31 29.99
CA GLU A 144 -2.03 -8.76 30.18
C GLU A 144 -2.86 -9.39 29.05
N ARG A 145 -3.98 -8.75 28.67
CA ARG A 145 -4.86 -9.25 27.60
C ARG A 145 -4.18 -9.22 26.22
N ALA A 146 -3.40 -8.17 25.95
CA ALA A 146 -2.64 -8.03 24.71
C ALA A 146 -1.56 -9.11 24.60
N ALA A 147 -0.82 -9.36 25.69
CA ALA A 147 0.24 -10.39 25.73
C ALA A 147 -0.29 -11.81 25.49
N VAL A 148 -1.50 -12.14 25.95
CA VAL A 148 -2.10 -13.47 25.76
C VAL A 148 -2.49 -13.74 24.29
N THR A 149 -2.73 -12.68 23.51
CA THR A 149 -3.15 -12.81 22.10
C THR A 149 -1.98 -13.07 21.15
N GLU A 150 -0.72 -12.96 21.63
CA GLU A 150 0.50 -13.24 20.86
C GLU A 150 0.92 -14.73 20.83
N THR A 151 0.18 -15.62 21.54
CA THR A 151 0.40 -17.08 21.59
C THR A 151 -0.50 -17.86 20.65
#